data_AF-A0A166KES0-F1
#
_entry.id   AF-A0A166KES0-F1
#
_cell.length_a   1.000
_cell.length_b   1.000
_cell.length_c   1.000
_cell.angle_alpha   90.00
_cell.angle_beta   90.00
_cell.angle_gamma   90.00
#
_symmetry.space_group_name_H-M   'P 1'
#
loop_
_entity.id
_entity.type
_entity.pdbx_description
1 polymer ?
#
loop_
_entity_poly.entity_id
_entity_poly.type
_entity_poly.pdbx_seq_one_letter_code
_entity_poly.pdbx_strand_id
1 'polypeptide(L)' 'MRSRHLHRVVFDSDNPSQVLTHEVYFQGNSPNGFGRIRDVIMGTDNQLYITTSNCDGRGNCPQGQDKIIRITQ' A
#
# COMPACT_ATOMS: atom_id res chain seq x y z
N MET A 1 10.84 0.56 -10.35
CA MET A 1 9.49 0.97 -9.91
C MET A 1 9.61 1.93 -8.71
N ARG A 2 8.88 3.06 -8.74
CA ARG A 2 8.87 4.14 -7.72
C ARG A 2 7.48 4.33 -7.11
N SER A 3 6.65 3.29 -7.04
CA SER A 3 5.29 3.43 -6.52
C SER A 3 5.33 3.91 -5.06
N ARG A 4 4.52 4.91 -4.76
CA ARG A 4 4.35 5.54 -3.44
C ARG A 4 2.88 5.72 -3.06
N HIS A 5 1.99 5.12 -3.84
CA HIS A 5 0.55 5.24 -3.69
C HIS A 5 -0.08 3.84 -3.66
N LEU A 6 -1.05 3.65 -2.77
CA LEU A 6 -1.89 2.47 -2.73
C LEU A 6 -3.34 2.91 -2.71
N HIS A 7 -4.11 2.41 -3.66
CA HIS A 7 -5.54 2.65 -3.77
C HIS A 7 -6.28 1.32 -3.61
N ARG A 8 -7.41 1.35 -2.91
CA ARG A 8 -8.39 0.28 -2.92
C ARG A 8 -9.55 0.70 -3.81
N VAL A 9 -9.87 -0.14 -4.78
CA VAL A 9 -11.05 0.02 -5.62
C VAL A 9 -11.88 -1.25 -5.46
N VAL A 10 -13.14 -1.09 -5.10
CA VAL A 10 -14.12 -2.18 -5.06
C VAL A 10 -15.05 -1.99 -6.23
N PHE A 11 -15.16 -3.02 -7.06
CA PHE A 11 -16.10 -3.06 -8.18
C PHE A 11 -17.37 -3.79 -7.76
N ASP A 12 -18.48 -3.44 -8.40
CA ASP A 12 -19.73 -4.17 -8.26
C ASP A 12 -19.57 -5.58 -8.87
N SER A 13 -19.92 -6.62 -8.10
CA SER A 13 -19.83 -8.00 -8.56
C SER A 13 -20.84 -8.33 -9.65
N ASP A 14 -22.01 -7.69 -9.64
CA ASP A 14 -23.08 -7.92 -10.60
C ASP A 14 -22.89 -7.04 -11.85
N ASN A 15 -22.20 -5.90 -11.71
CA ASN A 15 -21.80 -5.04 -12.82
C ASN A 15 -20.36 -4.52 -12.67
N PRO A 16 -19.34 -5.29 -13.08
CA PRO A 16 -17.91 -4.95 -12.87
C PRO A 16 -17.42 -3.66 -13.53
N SER A 17 -18.23 -3.03 -14.38
CA SER A 17 -17.94 -1.71 -14.94
C SER A 17 -18.20 -0.57 -13.94
N GLN A 18 -18.92 -0.83 -12.85
CA GLN A 18 -19.20 0.16 -11.81
C GLN A 18 -18.26 0.02 -10.61
N VAL A 19 -17.81 1.17 -10.10
CA VAL A 19 -17.01 1.27 -8.88
C VAL A 19 -17.95 1.54 -7.70
N LEU A 20 -17.94 0.64 -6.72
CA LEU A 20 -18.66 0.80 -5.46
C LEU A 20 -17.89 1.64 -4.45
N THR A 21 -16.57 1.50 -4.41
CA THR A 21 -15.73 2.20 -3.42
C THR A 21 -14.37 2.52 -4.02
N HIS A 22 -13.86 3.71 -3.74
CA HIS A 22 -12.49 4.13 -4.05
C HIS A 22 -11.89 4.81 -2.83
N GLU A 23 -10.82 4.22 -2.29
CA GLU A 23 -10.12 4.70 -1.10
C GLU A 23 -8.63 4.84 -1.40
N VAL A 24 -8.00 5.84 -0.79
CA VAL A 24 -6.54 5.99 -0.78
C VAL A 24 -6.03 5.41 0.53
N TYR A 25 -5.37 4.26 0.46
CA TYR A 25 -4.79 3.62 1.64
C TYR A 25 -3.48 4.28 2.05
N PHE A 26 -2.59 4.55 1.09
CA PHE A 26 -1.31 5.20 1.39
C PHE A 26 -0.88 6.15 0.30
N GLN A 27 -0.25 7.25 0.71
CA GLN A 27 0.45 8.17 -0.16
C GLN A 27 1.62 8.87 0.55
N GLY A 28 2.65 9.21 -0.21
CA GLY A 28 3.74 10.08 0.27
C GLY A 28 4.93 9.37 0.92
N ASN A 29 5.82 10.16 1.52
CA ASN A 29 7.09 9.69 2.10
C ASN A 29 7.07 9.80 3.63
N SER A 30 7.97 9.07 4.29
CA SER A 30 8.26 9.23 5.72
C SER A 30 8.56 10.69 6.08
N PRO A 31 8.09 11.21 7.24
CA PRO A 31 7.37 10.49 8.30
C PRO A 31 5.84 10.38 8.09
N ASN A 32 5.28 11.16 7.17
CA ASN A 32 3.82 11.27 7.01
C ASN A 32 3.20 10.14 6.17
N GLY A 33 4.04 9.38 5.45
CA GLY A 33 3.67 8.19 4.70
C GLY A 33 4.78 7.13 4.74
N PHE A 34 4.59 6.03 4.03
CA PHE A 34 5.52 4.89 4.08
C PHE A 34 6.58 4.89 2.98
N GLY A 35 6.53 5.86 2.05
CA GLY A 35 7.46 5.93 0.93
C GLY A 35 7.17 4.85 -0.10
N ARG A 36 8.22 4.16 -0.54
CA ARG A 36 8.14 3.21 -1.65
C ARG A 36 7.51 1.90 -1.22
N ILE A 37 6.46 1.51 -1.94
CA ILE A 37 5.76 0.24 -1.77
C ILE A 37 6.33 -0.78 -2.75
N ARG A 38 6.57 -2.01 -2.29
CA ARG A 38 7.13 -3.10 -3.10
C ARG A 38 6.11 -4.20 -3.40
N ASP A 39 5.32 -4.58 -2.41
CA ASP A 39 4.39 -5.70 -2.52
C ASP A 39 3.15 -5.48 -1.65
N VAL A 40 2.05 -6.09 -2.08
CA VAL A 40 0.74 -6.02 -1.42
C VAL A 40 0.05 -7.37 -1.55
N ILE A 41 -0.27 -8.00 -0.42
CA ILE A 41 -0.94 -9.31 -0.38
C ILE A 41 -2.11 -9.31 0.60
N MET A 42 -3.12 -10.13 0.32
CA MET A 42 -4.14 -10.48 1.31
C MET A 42 -3.62 -11.64 2.18
N GLY A 43 -3.66 -11.46 3.49
CA GLY A 43 -3.36 -12.53 4.45
C GLY A 43 -4.51 -13.51 4.60
N THR A 44 -4.23 -14.65 5.22
CA THR A 44 -5.26 -15.67 5.56
C THR A 44 -6.27 -15.18 6.61
N ASP A 45 -5.98 -14.07 7.27
CA ASP A 45 -6.84 -13.37 8.23
C ASP A 45 -7.71 -12.29 7.55
N ASN A 46 -7.78 -12.29 6.21
CA ASN A 46 -8.49 -11.30 5.39
C ASN A 46 -8.01 -9.85 5.61
N GLN A 47 -6.80 -9.64 6.13
CA GLN A 47 -6.19 -8.32 6.23
C GLN A 47 -5.21 -8.08 5.08
N LEU A 48 -4.98 -6.81 4.75
CA LEU A 48 -4.03 -6.43 3.71
C LEU A 48 -2.64 -6.18 4.32
N TYR A 49 -1.63 -6.82 3.74
CA TYR A 49 -0.23 -6.68 4.15
C TYR A 49 0.60 -6.04 3.05
N ILE A 50 1.50 -5.15 3.45
CA ILE A 50 2.31 -4.35 2.53
C ILE A 50 3.77 -4.39 2.97
N THR A 51 4.67 -4.43 1.99
CA THR A 51 6.11 -4.23 2.23
C THR A 51 6.59 -2.91 1.65
N THR A 52 7.45 -2.21 2.40
CA THR A 52 8.18 -1.05 1.88
C THR A 52 9.55 -1.44 1.34
N SER A 53 10.10 -0.64 0.43
CA SER A 53 11.46 -0.83 -0.10
C SER A 53 12.16 0.52 -0.31
N ASN A 54 12.28 1.30 0.75
CA ASN A 54 12.94 2.60 0.80
C ASN A 54 14.47 2.47 0.79
N CYS A 55 15.01 1.33 1.25
CA CYS A 55 16.44 1.13 1.46
C CYS A 55 17.15 0.33 0.33
N ASP A 56 16.49 0.09 -0.80
CA ASP A 56 17.05 -0.67 -1.96
C ASP A 56 18.04 0.13 -2.84
N GLY A 57 18.49 1.31 -2.38
CA GLY A 57 19.36 2.21 -3.13
C GLY A 57 18.67 3.16 -4.11
N ARG A 58 17.33 3.16 -4.20
CA ARG A 58 16.56 4.04 -5.11
C ARG A 58 15.67 5.06 -4.40
N GLY A 59 15.82 5.18 -3.08
CA GLY A 59 15.07 6.11 -2.23
C GLY A 59 15.90 6.57 -1.03
N ASN A 60 15.29 7.42 -0.20
CA ASN A 60 15.87 7.82 1.07
C ASN A 60 15.44 6.81 2.13
N CYS A 61 16.38 6.01 2.62
CA CYS A 61 16.14 5.06 3.70
C CYS A 61 15.83 5.83 4.99
N PRO A 62 14.61 5.74 5.55
CA PRO A 62 14.27 6.43 6.80
C PRO A 62 14.92 5.73 7.99
N GLN A 63 14.98 6.40 9.16
CA GLN A 63 15.51 5.81 10.39
C GLN A 63 14.82 4.49 10.76
N GLY A 64 13.49 4.41 10.54
CA GLY A 64 12.70 3.21 10.76
C GLY A 64 12.83 2.13 9.68
N GLN A 65 13.72 2.33 8.70
CA GLN A 65 14.03 1.47 7.56
C GLN A 65 12.77 0.95 6.84
N ASP A 66 12.86 -0.26 6.29
CA ASP A 66 11.76 -0.94 5.63
C ASP A 66 10.85 -1.67 6.61
N LYS A 67 9.56 -1.71 6.28
CA LYS A 67 8.49 -2.18 7.16
C LYS A 67 7.60 -3.18 6.45
N ILE A 68 7.04 -4.10 7.24
CA ILE A 68 5.84 -4.87 6.90
C ILE A 68 4.68 -4.21 7.65
N ILE A 69 3.65 -3.80 6.92
CA ILE A 69 2.50 -3.05 7.44
C ILE A 69 1.26 -3.91 7.25
N ARG A 70 0.44 -4.02 8.29
CA ARG A 70 -0.91 -4.60 8.22
C ARG A 70 -1.92 -3.47 8.27
N ILE A 71 -2.82 -3.39 7.30
CA ILE A 71 -4.00 -2.51 7.37
C ILE A 71 -5.08 -3.25 8.12
N THR A 72 -5.57 -2.66 9.19
CA THR A 72 -6.75 -3.13 9.94
C THR A 72 -7.87 -2.10 9.78
N GLN A 73 -9.09 -2.57 9.57
CA GLN A 73 -10.30 -1.73 9.65
C GLN A 73 -10.75 -1.55 11.09
#